data_AF-A0A821MWB9-F1
#
_entry.id   AF-A0A821MWB9-F1
#
_cell.length_a   1.000
_cell.length_b   1.000
_cell.length_c   1.000
_cell.angle_alpha   90.00
_cell.angle_beta   90.00
_cell.angle_gamma   90.00
#
_symmetry.space_group_name_H-M   'P 1'
#
loop_
_entity.id
_entity.type
_entity.pdbx_description
1 polymer ?
#
loop_
_entity_poly.entity_id
_entity_poly.type
_entity_poly.pdbx_seq_one_letter_code
_entity_poly.pdbx_strand_id
1 'polypeptide(L)'
;QSLCSFALGLCLLFNNNQISSYSTESLERLINERIDIDLFQEKLAILSKSEYYAKALQTPQLKLSKSTDMILDYKFARLYKTLEGSITHMLTRNSISSTDRTLIDPISTNLDEQQTSTMMIHNDLIRQQAEQINLYKQEEKQLIQESDMYEKKIIDLEEQIEEIKDCLI
;
A
#
# COMPACT_ATOMS: atom_id res chain seq x y z
N GLN A 1 13.93 4.24 -18.85
CA GLN A 1 12.86 4.56 -19.83
C GLN A 1 11.49 4.61 -19.17
N SER A 2 11.06 3.58 -18.42
CA SER A 2 9.78 3.63 -17.68
C SER A 2 9.57 4.87 -16.81
N LEU A 3 10.57 5.28 -16.01
CA LEU A 3 10.45 6.48 -15.19
C LEU A 3 10.18 7.76 -16.00
N CYS A 4 10.75 7.88 -17.20
CA CYS A 4 10.49 9.00 -18.11
C CYS A 4 9.08 8.93 -18.69
N SER A 5 8.63 7.74 -19.12
CA SER A 5 7.25 7.52 -19.55
C SER A 5 6.27 7.84 -18.44
N PHE A 6 6.56 7.44 -17.20
CA PHE A 6 5.74 7.74 -16.03
C PHE A 6 5.67 9.24 -15.76
N ALA A 7 6.81 9.95 -15.78
CA ALA A 7 6.83 11.41 -15.64
C ALA A 7 5.97 12.10 -16.71
N LEU A 8 6.07 11.68 -17.98
CA LEU A 8 5.23 12.21 -19.04
C LEU A 8 3.74 11.87 -18.85
N GLY A 9 3.44 10.67 -18.35
CA GLY A 9 2.08 10.26 -17.99
C GLY A 9 1.50 11.05 -16.81
N LEU A 10 2.32 11.44 -15.83
CA LEU A 10 1.89 12.36 -14.76
C LEU A 10 1.58 13.75 -15.33
N CYS A 11 2.41 14.24 -16.26
CA CYS A 11 2.14 15.50 -16.96
C CYS A 11 0.85 15.45 -17.78
N LEU A 12 0.39 14.28 -18.20
CA LEU A 12 -0.90 14.10 -18.85
C LEU A 12 -2.06 14.07 -17.85
N LEU A 13 -1.98 13.22 -16.82
CA LEU A 13 -3.05 13.03 -15.83
C LEU A 13 -3.35 14.29 -15.02
N PHE A 14 -2.32 15.06 -14.66
CA PHE A 14 -2.46 16.21 -13.78
C PHE A 14 -2.31 17.55 -14.51
N ASN A 15 -2.40 17.56 -15.85
CA ASN A 15 -2.39 18.79 -16.62
C ASN A 15 -3.68 19.59 -16.39
N ASN A 16 -3.55 20.84 -16.00
CA ASN A 16 -4.66 21.79 -15.88
C ASN A 16 -4.80 22.71 -17.10
N ASN A 17 -4.09 22.41 -18.21
CA ASN A 17 -4.15 23.09 -19.50
C ASN A 17 -3.89 24.60 -19.47
N GLN A 18 -3.14 25.09 -18.47
CA GLN A 18 -2.78 26.51 -18.36
C GLN A 18 -1.78 26.95 -19.43
N ILE A 19 -1.00 26.01 -19.97
CA ILE A 19 -0.02 26.26 -21.04
C ILE A 19 -0.54 25.61 -22.32
N SER A 20 -1.01 26.42 -23.27
CA SER A 20 -1.62 25.92 -24.52
C SER A 20 -0.67 25.08 -25.38
N SER A 21 0.62 25.41 -25.40
CA SER A 21 1.64 24.66 -26.15
C SER A 21 1.92 23.26 -25.60
N TYR A 22 1.50 22.98 -24.36
CA TYR A 22 1.65 21.69 -23.69
C TYR A 22 0.33 21.26 -23.04
N SER A 23 -0.78 21.48 -23.74
CA SER A 23 -2.07 20.93 -23.32
C SER A 23 -2.05 19.40 -23.32
N THR A 24 -2.98 18.78 -22.62
CA THR A 24 -3.18 17.32 -22.60
C THR A 24 -3.23 16.76 -24.03
N GLU A 25 -4.02 17.39 -24.91
CA GLU A 25 -4.15 16.98 -26.32
C GLU A 25 -2.82 17.09 -27.09
N SER A 26 -2.07 18.16 -26.85
CA SER A 26 -0.76 18.37 -27.50
C SER A 26 0.24 17.28 -27.08
N LEU A 27 0.23 16.91 -25.80
CA LEU A 27 1.10 15.88 -25.24
C LEU A 27 0.70 14.48 -25.71
N GLU A 28 -0.59 14.18 -25.81
CA GLU A 28 -1.09 12.92 -26.38
C GLU A 28 -0.70 12.76 -27.84
N ARG A 29 -0.92 13.82 -28.62
CA ARG A 29 -0.50 13.86 -30.02
C ARG A 29 1.01 13.66 -30.15
N LEU A 30 1.81 14.28 -29.29
CA LEU A 30 3.26 14.11 -29.27
C LEU A 30 3.64 12.64 -29.00
N ILE A 31 2.98 11.97 -28.04
CA ILE A 31 3.21 10.55 -27.77
C ILE A 31 2.85 9.70 -28.99
N ASN A 32 1.68 9.93 -29.58
CA ASN A 32 1.21 9.17 -30.73
C ASN A 32 2.13 9.34 -31.95
N GLU A 33 2.54 10.57 -32.28
CA GLU A 33 3.36 10.86 -33.46
C GLU A 33 4.85 10.51 -33.30
N ARG A 34 5.40 10.58 -32.08
CA ARG A 34 6.85 10.43 -31.85
C ARG A 34 7.26 9.11 -31.22
N ILE A 35 6.36 8.47 -30.49
CA ILE A 35 6.67 7.27 -29.71
C ILE A 35 5.82 6.09 -30.17
N ASP A 36 4.57 6.33 -30.55
CA ASP A 36 3.49 5.32 -30.59
C ASP A 36 2.94 5.03 -29.19
N ILE A 37 1.61 4.97 -29.08
CA ILE A 37 0.90 4.76 -27.80
C ILE A 37 1.21 3.37 -27.24
N ASP A 38 1.28 2.33 -28.08
CA ASP A 38 1.55 0.97 -27.65
C ASP A 38 2.98 0.85 -27.12
N LEU A 39 3.94 1.46 -27.84
CA LEU A 39 5.34 1.51 -27.39
C LEU A 39 5.49 2.34 -26.11
N PHE A 40 4.70 3.41 -25.94
CA PHE A 40 4.70 4.18 -24.70
C PHE A 40 4.21 3.33 -23.51
N GLN A 41 3.11 2.59 -23.69
CA GLN A 41 2.56 1.68 -22.68
C GLN A 41 3.53 0.55 -22.35
N GLU A 42 4.19 -0.03 -23.35
CA GLU A 42 5.23 -1.03 -23.14
C GLU A 42 6.38 -0.47 -22.31
N LYS A 43 6.88 0.72 -22.66
CA LYS A 43 7.95 1.40 -21.93
C LYS A 43 7.55 1.73 -20.50
N LEU A 44 6.29 2.13 -20.28
CA LEU A 44 5.74 2.36 -18.95
C LEU A 44 5.80 1.05 -18.15
N ALA A 45 5.29 -0.06 -18.68
CA ALA A 45 5.23 -1.34 -17.99
C ALA A 45 6.59 -1.99 -17.65
N ILE A 46 7.72 -1.45 -18.11
CA ILE A 46 9.06 -1.98 -17.77
C ILE A 46 9.31 -1.98 -16.26
N LEU A 47 8.92 -0.92 -15.53
CA LEU A 47 9.21 -0.85 -14.09
C LEU A 47 8.37 -1.85 -13.30
N SER A 48 7.07 -1.97 -13.60
CA SER A 48 6.16 -2.88 -12.90
C SER A 48 6.54 -4.36 -13.07
N LYS A 49 7.21 -4.70 -14.18
CA LYS A 49 7.78 -6.04 -14.46
C LYS A 49 9.14 -6.29 -13.82
N SER A 50 9.79 -5.29 -13.22
CA SER A 50 11.14 -5.44 -12.67
C SER A 50 11.15 -6.09 -11.29
N GLU A 51 12.18 -6.88 -10.99
CA GLU A 51 12.36 -7.48 -9.66
C GLU A 51 12.56 -6.44 -8.56
N TYR A 52 13.18 -5.30 -8.88
CA TYR A 52 13.37 -4.19 -7.94
C TYR A 52 12.03 -3.60 -7.50
N TYR A 53 11.08 -3.50 -8.42
CA TYR A 53 9.73 -3.04 -8.12
C TYR A 53 8.97 -4.04 -7.24
N ALA A 54 9.04 -5.33 -7.57
CA ALA A 54 8.43 -6.37 -6.75
C ALA A 54 8.98 -6.38 -5.32
N LYS A 55 10.31 -6.27 -5.16
CA LYS A 55 10.98 -6.19 -3.85
C LYS A 55 10.56 -4.93 -3.08
N ALA A 56 10.51 -3.78 -3.74
CA ALA A 56 10.12 -2.52 -3.12
C ALA A 56 8.68 -2.52 -2.57
N LEU A 57 7.78 -3.35 -3.09
CA LEU A 57 6.40 -3.47 -2.60
C LEU A 57 6.22 -4.42 -1.41
N GLN A 58 7.19 -5.28 -1.11
CA GLN A 58 7.03 -6.33 -0.08
C GLN A 58 7.06 -5.79 1.35
N THR A 59 7.90 -4.79 1.64
CA THR A 59 8.05 -4.29 3.00
C THR A 59 8.27 -2.77 3.00
N PRO A 60 7.56 -2.00 3.86
CA PRO A 60 7.83 -0.58 4.03
C PRO A 60 9.19 -0.27 4.66
N GLN A 61 9.80 -1.26 5.32
CA GLN A 61 11.09 -1.11 5.99
C GLN A 61 12.23 -1.39 5.00
N LEU A 62 13.18 -0.44 4.93
CA LEU A 62 14.39 -0.58 4.13
C LEU A 62 15.34 -1.60 4.79
N LYS A 63 15.28 -2.86 4.36
CA LYS A 63 16.25 -3.89 4.75
C LYS A 63 17.34 -3.96 3.69
N LEU A 64 18.33 -3.08 3.81
CA LEU A 64 19.43 -2.97 2.85
C LEU A 64 20.68 -3.64 3.39
N SER A 65 21.18 -4.64 2.67
CA SER A 65 22.47 -5.27 2.95
C SER A 65 23.63 -4.53 2.24
N LYS A 66 23.35 -3.89 1.09
CA LYS A 66 24.30 -3.08 0.32
C LYS A 66 23.61 -1.85 -0.27
N SER A 67 24.35 -0.74 -0.40
CA SER A 67 23.82 0.51 -0.97
C SER A 67 23.39 0.38 -2.45
N THR A 68 23.96 -0.59 -3.18
CA THR A 68 23.62 -0.88 -4.57
C THR A 68 22.25 -1.54 -4.75
N ASP A 69 21.68 -2.09 -3.67
CA ASP A 69 20.39 -2.77 -3.69
C ASP A 69 19.22 -1.77 -3.56
N MET A 70 19.51 -0.50 -3.23
CA MET A 70 18.53 0.56 -3.05
C MET A 70 18.24 1.30 -4.36
N ILE A 71 17.43 0.69 -5.23
CA ILE A 71 17.05 1.28 -6.51
C ILE A 71 15.66 1.96 -6.45
N LEU A 72 14.74 1.45 -5.62
CA LEU A 72 13.36 1.92 -5.58
C LEU A 72 12.81 1.98 -4.15
N ASP A 73 12.09 3.06 -3.84
CA ASP A 73 11.42 3.26 -2.55
C ASP A 73 10.00 2.67 -2.52
N TYR A 74 9.56 2.20 -1.36
CA TYR A 74 8.22 1.61 -1.15
C TYR A 74 7.09 2.58 -1.51
N LYS A 75 7.18 3.86 -1.09
CA LYS A 75 6.14 4.85 -1.34
C LYS A 75 6.06 5.18 -2.82
N PHE A 76 7.22 5.26 -3.48
CA PHE A 76 7.25 5.44 -4.93
C PHE A 76 6.64 4.24 -5.67
N ALA A 77 6.99 3.01 -5.28
CA ALA A 77 6.42 1.81 -5.90
C ALA A 77 4.90 1.74 -5.74
N ARG A 78 4.38 2.14 -4.57
CA ARG A 78 2.93 2.29 -4.32
C ARG A 78 2.30 3.35 -5.23
N LEU A 79 2.90 4.54 -5.33
CA LEU A 79 2.41 5.62 -6.19
C LEU A 79 2.34 5.16 -7.65
N TYR A 80 3.40 4.51 -8.11
CA TYR A 80 3.50 3.96 -9.46
C TYR A 80 2.38 2.94 -9.71
N LYS A 81 2.17 1.99 -8.80
CA LYS A 81 1.09 0.99 -8.88
C LYS A 81 -0.30 1.61 -9.04
N THR A 82 -0.57 2.68 -8.29
CA THR A 82 -1.87 3.36 -8.31
C THR A 82 -2.11 4.13 -9.61
N LEU A 83 -1.07 4.74 -10.17
CA LEU A 83 -1.22 5.68 -11.29
C LEU A 83 -0.97 5.04 -12.66
N GLU A 84 -0.20 3.95 -12.75
CA GLU A 84 0.12 3.27 -14.01
C GLU A 84 -1.15 2.93 -14.81
N GLY A 85 -2.14 2.30 -14.18
CA GLY A 85 -3.42 1.96 -14.85
C GLY A 85 -4.19 3.20 -15.32
N SER A 86 -4.18 4.28 -14.52
CA SER A 86 -4.86 5.54 -14.88
C SER A 86 -4.22 6.19 -16.10
N ILE A 87 -2.89 6.19 -16.19
CA ILE A 87 -2.15 6.71 -17.35
C ILE A 87 -2.51 5.91 -18.61
N THR A 88 -2.49 4.58 -18.51
CA THR A 88 -2.83 3.68 -19.63
C THR A 88 -4.25 3.91 -20.12
N HIS A 89 -5.23 3.98 -19.21
CA HIS A 89 -6.63 4.21 -19.56
C HIS A 89 -6.85 5.56 -20.27
N MET A 90 -6.17 6.62 -19.82
CA MET A 90 -6.32 7.95 -20.41
C MET A 90 -5.87 7.96 -21.88
N LEU A 91 -4.74 7.32 -22.19
CA LEU A 91 -4.21 7.24 -23.55
C LEU A 91 -5.07 6.38 -24.48
N THR A 92 -5.61 5.26 -23.97
CA THR A 92 -6.50 4.38 -24.75
C THR A 92 -7.88 5.02 -25.00
N ARG A 93 -8.43 5.78 -24.05
CA ARG A 93 -9.72 6.46 -24.23
C ARG A 93 -9.67 7.49 -25.35
N ASN A 94 -8.56 8.22 -25.45
CA ASN A 94 -8.44 9.31 -26.42
C ASN A 94 -8.07 8.81 -27.83
N SER A 95 -7.41 7.66 -27.96
CA SER A 95 -7.22 7.01 -29.28
C SER A 95 -8.54 6.50 -29.89
N ILE A 96 -9.51 6.11 -29.05
CA ILE A 96 -10.85 5.65 -29.47
C ILE A 96 -11.80 6.84 -29.76
N SER A 97 -11.47 8.04 -29.27
CA SER A 97 -12.33 9.23 -29.31
C SER A 97 -12.47 9.92 -30.68
N SER A 98 -11.82 9.42 -31.74
CA SER A 98 -11.95 9.94 -33.10
C SER A 98 -13.21 9.47 -33.86
N THR A 99 -14.05 8.58 -33.31
CA THR A 99 -15.25 8.11 -34.03
C THR A 99 -16.59 8.08 -33.30
N ASP A 100 -16.69 8.10 -31.97
CA ASP A 100 -18.03 8.16 -31.34
C ASP A 100 -17.96 8.75 -29.93
N ARG A 101 -18.25 10.05 -29.82
CA ARG A 101 -18.41 10.78 -28.54
C ARG A 101 -19.86 10.90 -28.11
N THR A 102 -20.61 9.81 -28.23
CA THR A 102 -21.91 9.70 -27.59
C THR A 102 -22.01 8.31 -27.02
N LEU A 103 -22.26 8.27 -25.70
CA LEU A 103 -22.60 7.12 -24.86
C LEU A 103 -21.44 6.60 -23.98
N ILE A 104 -21.67 6.74 -22.67
CA ILE A 104 -21.19 5.93 -21.54
C ILE A 104 -20.04 6.54 -20.70
N ASP A 105 -20.43 7.29 -19.66
CA ASP A 105 -19.88 7.15 -18.31
C ASP A 105 -20.56 5.92 -17.63
N PRO A 106 -20.02 5.30 -16.55
CA PRO A 106 -18.86 5.71 -15.75
C PRO A 106 -17.77 4.63 -15.64
N ILE A 107 -16.60 5.10 -15.21
CA ILE A 107 -15.51 4.34 -14.58
C ILE A 107 -16.09 3.54 -13.41
N SER A 108 -16.46 2.26 -13.61
CA SER A 108 -16.76 1.21 -12.60
C SER A 108 -17.32 0.03 -13.39
N THR A 109 -16.62 -1.08 -13.61
CA THR A 109 -17.10 -2.36 -13.01
C THR A 109 -16.13 -3.54 -13.20
N ASN A 110 -15.01 -3.38 -13.92
CA ASN A 110 -14.08 -4.50 -14.16
C ASN A 110 -12.83 -4.49 -13.25
N LEU A 111 -12.63 -3.43 -12.46
CA LEU A 111 -11.59 -3.43 -11.39
C LEU A 111 -12.08 -4.11 -10.11
N ASP A 112 -13.37 -4.43 -10.00
CA ASP A 112 -13.99 -4.84 -8.75
C ASP A 112 -13.67 -6.29 -8.36
N GLU A 113 -13.47 -7.24 -9.29
CA GLU A 113 -13.25 -8.64 -8.90
C GLU A 113 -11.86 -8.89 -8.27
N GLN A 114 -10.80 -8.28 -8.82
CA GLN A 114 -9.45 -8.37 -8.23
C GLN A 114 -9.30 -7.49 -6.98
N GLN A 115 -9.95 -6.33 -6.93
CA GLN A 115 -9.99 -5.50 -5.72
C GLN A 115 -10.81 -6.16 -4.61
N THR A 116 -11.94 -6.79 -4.92
CA THR A 116 -12.75 -7.54 -3.95
C THR A 116 -11.99 -8.72 -3.40
N SER A 117 -11.29 -9.49 -4.24
CA SER A 117 -10.45 -10.60 -3.77
C SER A 117 -9.29 -10.12 -2.87
N THR A 118 -8.63 -9.02 -3.24
CA THR A 118 -7.55 -8.44 -2.43
C THR A 118 -8.07 -7.81 -1.13
N MET A 119 -9.24 -7.15 -1.18
CA MET A 119 -9.92 -6.61 0.00
C MET A 119 -10.37 -7.72 0.93
N MET A 120 -10.86 -8.85 0.39
CA MET A 120 -11.28 -10.01 1.16
C MET A 120 -10.09 -10.63 1.91
N ILE A 121 -8.95 -10.83 1.23
CA ILE A 121 -7.69 -11.28 1.87
C ILE A 121 -7.24 -10.28 2.94
N HIS A 122 -7.35 -8.98 2.70
CA HIS A 122 -6.98 -7.96 3.67
C HIS A 122 -7.92 -7.96 4.89
N ASN A 123 -9.22 -8.15 4.67
CA ASN A 123 -10.24 -8.21 5.73
C ASN A 123 -10.06 -9.47 6.59
N ASP A 124 -9.77 -10.60 5.97
CA ASP A 124 -9.43 -11.85 6.67
C ASP A 124 -8.14 -11.71 7.49
N LEU A 125 -7.12 -11.03 6.96
CA LEU A 125 -5.89 -10.74 7.69
C LEU A 125 -6.14 -9.82 8.89
N ILE A 126 -6.94 -8.75 8.71
CA ILE A 126 -7.33 -7.85 9.80
C ILE A 126 -8.09 -8.62 10.87
N ARG A 127 -9.00 -9.52 10.47
CA ARG A 127 -9.77 -10.35 11.39
C ARG A 127 -8.87 -11.30 12.19
N GLN A 128 -7.93 -11.97 11.54
CA GLN A 128 -6.94 -12.81 12.24
C GLN A 128 -6.06 -12.00 13.20
N GLN A 129 -5.65 -10.80 12.81
CA GLN A 129 -4.89 -9.90 13.68
C GLN A 129 -5.73 -9.46 14.90
N ALA A 130 -7.01 -9.14 14.70
CA ALA A 130 -7.92 -8.80 15.79
C ALA A 130 -8.15 -9.97 16.76
N GLU A 131 -8.24 -11.21 16.24
CA GLU A 131 -8.31 -12.42 17.07
C GLU A 131 -7.04 -12.63 17.90
N GLN A 132 -5.85 -12.48 17.28
CA GLN A 132 -4.58 -12.55 18.00
C GLN A 132 -4.45 -11.48 19.09
N ILE A 133 -4.83 -10.23 18.79
CA ILE A 133 -4.82 -9.14 19.78
C ILE A 133 -5.73 -9.47 20.96
N ASN A 134 -6.91 -10.06 20.72
CA ASN A 134 -7.80 -10.45 21.80
C ASN A 134 -7.23 -11.59 22.64
N LEU A 135 -6.56 -12.57 22.02
CA LEU A 135 -5.88 -13.64 22.75
C LEU A 135 -4.77 -13.08 23.65
N TYR A 136 -3.90 -12.21 23.11
CA TYR A 136 -2.84 -11.59 23.91
C TYR A 136 -3.39 -10.74 25.05
N LYS A 137 -4.46 -9.97 24.81
CA LYS A 137 -5.12 -9.20 25.88
C LYS A 137 -5.73 -10.10 26.97
N GLN A 138 -6.23 -11.28 26.59
CA GLN A 138 -6.77 -12.23 27.54
C GLN A 138 -5.66 -12.88 28.38
N GLU A 139 -4.54 -13.22 27.75
CA GLU A 139 -3.34 -13.74 28.43
C GLU A 139 -2.75 -12.69 29.39
N GLU A 140 -2.63 -11.43 28.95
CA GLU A 140 -2.21 -10.30 29.78
C GLU A 140 -3.11 -10.16 31.02
N LYS A 141 -4.42 -10.26 30.83
CA LYS A 141 -5.38 -10.20 31.95
C LYS A 141 -5.21 -11.36 32.93
N GLN A 142 -4.92 -12.57 32.45
CA GLN A 142 -4.67 -13.73 33.31
C GLN A 142 -3.39 -13.55 34.13
N LEU A 143 -2.31 -13.10 33.49
CA LEU A 143 -1.04 -12.79 34.16
C LEU A 143 -1.19 -11.71 35.23
N ILE A 144 -1.94 -10.64 34.96
CA ILE A 144 -2.24 -9.59 35.96
C ILE A 144 -2.99 -10.18 37.15
N GLN A 145 -4.02 -11.01 36.91
CA GLN A 145 -4.77 -11.66 38.00
C GLN A 145 -3.91 -12.60 38.84
N GLU A 146 -2.99 -13.33 38.20
CA GLU A 146 -2.06 -14.22 38.91
C GLU A 146 -1.08 -13.41 39.75
N SER A 147 -0.56 -12.30 39.21
CA SER A 147 0.30 -11.37 39.94
C SER A 147 -0.39 -10.82 41.19
N ASP A 148 -1.63 -10.33 41.05
CA ASP A 148 -2.43 -9.83 42.18
C ASP A 148 -2.67 -10.91 43.25
N MET A 149 -2.85 -12.17 42.83
CA MET A 149 -3.05 -13.30 43.74
C MET A 149 -1.77 -13.62 44.52
N TYR A 150 -0.61 -13.63 43.86
CA TYR A 150 0.67 -13.84 44.53
C TYR A 150 1.00 -12.69 45.48
N GLU A 151 0.70 -11.45 45.09
CA GLU A 151 0.95 -10.27 45.92
C GLU A 151 0.12 -10.31 47.22
N LYS A 152 -1.17 -10.66 47.15
CA LYS A 152 -1.99 -10.90 48.36
C LYS A 152 -1.43 -12.02 49.23
N LYS A 153 -0.97 -13.11 48.62
CA LYS A 153 -0.41 -14.24 49.37
C LYS A 153 0.90 -13.88 50.07
N ILE A 154 1.69 -12.98 49.50
CA ILE A 154 2.89 -12.43 50.15
C ILE A 154 2.47 -11.61 51.37
N ILE A 155 1.48 -10.72 51.24
CA ILE A 155 0.98 -9.90 52.34
C ILE A 155 0.46 -10.79 53.49
N ASP A 156 -0.39 -11.79 53.21
CA ASP A 156 -0.93 -12.70 54.22
C ASP A 156 0.19 -13.47 54.96
N LEU A 157 1.26 -13.85 54.25
CA LEU A 157 2.41 -14.53 54.85
C LEU A 157 3.27 -13.58 55.68
N GLU A 158 3.43 -12.33 55.25
CA GLU A 158 4.11 -11.29 56.02
C GLU A 158 3.37 -10.99 57.33
N GLU A 159 2.04 -10.90 57.29
CA GLU A 159 1.19 -10.74 58.50
C GLU A 159 1.34 -11.92 59.46
N GLN A 160 1.31 -13.16 58.96
CA GLN A 160 1.54 -14.35 59.80
C GLN A 160 2.92 -14.37 60.44
N ILE A 161 3.95 -13.92 59.71
CA ILE A 161 5.32 -13.82 60.24
C ILE A 161 5.37 -12.76 61.35
N GLU A 162 4.65 -11.65 61.20
CA GLU A 162 4.58 -10.57 62.18
C GLU A 162 3.83 -11.01 63.45
N GLU A 163 2.67 -11.68 63.32
CA GLU A 163 1.95 -12.27 64.47
C GLU A 163 2.80 -13.28 65.26
N ILE A 164 3.55 -14.14 64.56
CA ILE A 164 4.42 -15.12 65.22
C ILE A 164 5.58 -14.42 65.94
N LYS A 165 6.16 -13.37 65.34
CA LYS A 165 7.19 -12.57 65.99
C LYS A 165 6.68 -11.92 67.27
N ASP A 166 5.48 -11.34 67.22
CA ASP A 166 4.87 -10.67 68.37
C ASP A 166 4.50 -11.65 69.50
N CYS A 167 4.16 -12.91 69.20
CA CYS A 167 3.94 -13.94 70.22
C CYS A 167 5.22 -14.51 70.86
N LEU A 168 6.40 -14.23 70.30
CA LEU A 168 7.70 -14.74 70.75
C LEU A 168 8.48 -13.75 71.64
N ILE A 169 7.99 -12.52 71.81
CA ILE A 169 8.54 -11.45 72.65
C ILE A 169 7.74 -11.36 73.96
#